data_AF-A0A4Q3V7Z6-F1
#
_entry.id   AF-A0A4Q3V7Z6-F1
#
_cell.length_a   1.000
_cell.length_b   1.000
_cell.length_c   1.000
_cell.angle_alpha   90.00
_cell.angle_beta   90.00
_cell.angle_gamma   90.00
#
_symmetry.space_group_name_H-M   'P 1'
#
loop_
_entity.id
_entity.type
_entity.pdbx_description
1 polymer ?
#
loop_
_entity_poly.entity_id
_entity_poly.type
_entity_poly.pdbx_seq_one_letter_code
_entity_poly.pdbx_strand_id
1 'polypeptide(L)'
;MLGVRPGIRRPLRRPRPSDHSGLCRPEAHPTSLLHGAVRIYPIYIAALLAAFVSWGLFKGDWNLNPSQLFGNLFMLQDYYDGKPGILVDTYKDNYPLWSLAYEWWFYLLYPAFRLRPRAGTEIGVISFVSIALYLAFPFGPFLYLGYFAVWWAGVSLAREWRDTGSLSLRGQKISLISIAAPGILFIGATLRAPRPIVINVHPALEIRHFVAGVLLIVLAVAAFRGGWHRKFKAITDPLAAIGSVSYALYVLHVPFVVSSFNRSIPQLLVRVALLVVVCILLERVLQPWLSKRLNPRSTPKIDELSPP
;
A
#
# COMPACT_ATOMS: atom_id res chain seq x y z
N MET A 1 7.46 -3.25 -63.61
CA MET A 1 7.33 -2.51 -62.33
C MET A 1 6.08 -3.02 -61.61
N LEU A 2 6.27 -3.87 -60.59
CA LEU A 2 5.19 -4.54 -59.85
C LEU A 2 4.70 -3.66 -58.71
N GLY A 3 3.43 -3.27 -58.75
CA GLY A 3 2.77 -2.43 -57.73
C GLY A 3 2.37 -3.22 -56.49
N VAL A 4 2.94 -2.83 -55.35
CA VAL A 4 2.60 -3.35 -54.01
C VAL A 4 1.27 -2.74 -53.56
N ARG A 5 0.23 -3.57 -53.40
CA ARG A 5 -1.07 -3.14 -52.86
C ARG A 5 -0.97 -2.94 -51.34
N PRO A 6 -1.48 -1.82 -50.79
CA PRO A 6 -1.52 -1.60 -49.35
C PRO A 6 -2.55 -2.55 -48.69
N GLY A 7 -2.06 -3.36 -47.75
CA GLY A 7 -2.88 -4.29 -46.98
C GLY A 7 -3.85 -3.56 -46.06
N ILE A 8 -5.14 -3.69 -46.36
CA ILE A 8 -6.26 -3.23 -45.52
C ILE A 8 -6.20 -3.99 -44.19
N ARG A 9 -5.72 -3.34 -43.13
CA ARG A 9 -5.80 -3.87 -41.76
C ARG A 9 -7.27 -3.89 -41.34
N ARG A 10 -7.87 -5.08 -41.27
CA ARG A 10 -9.22 -5.26 -40.73
C ARG A 10 -9.25 -4.70 -39.29
N PRO A 11 -10.19 -3.80 -38.96
CA PRO A 11 -10.35 -3.32 -37.60
C PRO A 11 -10.66 -4.50 -36.68
N LEU A 12 -9.86 -4.67 -35.62
CA LEU A 12 -10.12 -5.63 -34.55
C LEU A 12 -11.56 -5.43 -34.08
N ARG A 13 -12.42 -6.43 -34.28
CA ARG A 13 -13.79 -6.46 -33.76
C ARG A 13 -13.71 -6.20 -32.26
N ARG A 14 -14.18 -5.03 -31.82
CA ARG A 14 -14.37 -4.75 -30.40
C ARG A 14 -15.38 -5.78 -29.87
N PRO A 15 -15.10 -6.47 -28.76
CA PRO A 15 -16.09 -7.32 -28.13
C PRO A 15 -17.35 -6.49 -27.86
N ARG A 16 -18.52 -7.03 -28.23
CA ARG A 16 -19.80 -6.38 -27.92
C ARG A 16 -19.88 -6.26 -26.38
N PRO A 17 -20.21 -5.07 -25.83
CA PRO A 17 -20.49 -4.96 -24.42
C PRO A 17 -21.70 -5.87 -24.14
N SER A 18 -21.46 -6.95 -23.39
CA SER A 18 -22.52 -7.78 -22.84
C SER A 18 -23.42 -6.90 -21.98
N ASP A 19 -24.72 -7.05 -22.18
CA ASP A 19 -25.79 -6.29 -21.54
C ASP A 19 -25.84 -6.64 -20.04
N HIS A 20 -24.96 -6.02 -19.25
CA HIS A 20 -24.88 -6.15 -17.79
C HIS A 20 -25.75 -5.07 -17.10
N SER A 21 -26.95 -4.83 -17.63
CA SER A 21 -27.91 -3.87 -17.06
C SER A 21 -28.60 -4.36 -15.77
N GLY A 22 -28.31 -5.58 -15.33
CA GLY A 22 -28.56 -6.05 -13.96
C GLY A 22 -27.58 -5.42 -12.95
N LEU A 23 -27.64 -4.10 -12.79
CA LEU A 23 -26.86 -3.35 -11.82
C LEU A 23 -27.29 -3.73 -10.40
N CYS A 24 -26.64 -4.76 -9.84
CA CYS A 24 -26.49 -4.89 -8.39
C CYS A 24 -26.03 -3.53 -7.87
N ARG A 25 -26.93 -2.79 -7.23
CA ARG A 25 -26.55 -1.60 -6.49
C ARG A 25 -25.48 -2.05 -5.49
N PRO A 26 -24.29 -1.41 -5.46
CA PRO A 26 -23.33 -1.67 -4.41
C PRO A 26 -23.92 -1.09 -3.14
N GLU A 27 -24.67 -1.91 -2.40
CA GLU A 27 -25.01 -1.56 -1.03
C GLU A 27 -23.70 -1.26 -0.32
N ALA A 28 -23.60 -0.04 0.19
CA ALA A 28 -22.45 0.39 0.96
C ALA A 28 -22.50 -0.34 2.31
N HIS A 29 -22.17 -1.63 2.32
CA HIS A 29 -22.19 -2.39 3.54
C HIS A 29 -21.14 -1.82 4.50
N PRO A 30 -21.50 -1.55 5.77
CA PRO A 30 -20.55 -1.14 6.82
C PRO A 30 -19.43 -2.17 7.07
N THR A 31 -19.49 -3.33 6.41
CA THR A 31 -18.49 -4.38 6.44
C THR A 31 -17.12 -3.95 5.93
N SER A 32 -16.99 -2.91 5.08
CA SER A 32 -15.68 -2.59 4.48
C SER A 32 -14.65 -2.09 5.49
N LEU A 33 -15.05 -1.31 6.50
CA LEU A 33 -14.13 -0.82 7.54
C LEU A 33 -13.69 -1.96 8.47
N LEU A 34 -14.66 -2.79 8.89
CA LEU A 34 -14.38 -3.96 9.71
C LEU A 34 -13.43 -4.93 8.99
N HIS A 35 -13.59 -5.13 7.68
CA HIS A 35 -12.71 -6.00 6.88
C HIS A 35 -11.27 -5.49 6.88
N GLY A 36 -11.07 -4.18 6.67
CA GLY A 36 -9.73 -3.58 6.72
C GLY A 36 -9.08 -3.75 8.09
N ALA A 37 -9.83 -3.48 9.16
CA ALA A 37 -9.34 -3.65 10.52
C ALA A 37 -8.98 -5.13 10.83
N VAL A 38 -9.86 -6.06 10.49
CA VAL A 38 -9.63 -7.51 10.70
C VAL A 38 -8.45 -8.03 9.88
N ARG A 39 -8.15 -7.42 8.74
CA ARG A 39 -6.97 -7.78 7.92
C ARG A 39 -5.66 -7.26 8.50
N ILE A 40 -5.65 -6.03 9.01
CA ILE A 40 -4.41 -5.36 9.44
C ILE A 40 -4.05 -5.71 10.88
N TYR A 41 -4.99 -5.57 11.81
CA TYR A 41 -4.70 -5.59 13.25
C TYR A 41 -4.12 -6.91 13.77
N PRO A 42 -4.57 -8.11 13.35
CA PRO A 42 -4.04 -9.35 13.94
C PRO A 42 -2.54 -9.52 13.73
N ILE A 43 -2.10 -9.33 12.48
CA ILE A 43 -0.69 -9.44 12.10
C ILE A 43 0.10 -8.26 12.67
N TYR A 44 -0.51 -7.07 12.72
CA TYR A 44 0.11 -5.90 13.33
C TYR A 44 0.36 -6.08 14.83
N ILE A 45 -0.62 -6.58 15.59
CA ILE A 45 -0.48 -6.88 17.02
C ILE A 45 0.59 -7.94 17.23
N ALA A 46 0.64 -8.98 16.37
CA ALA A 46 1.72 -9.96 16.40
C ALA A 46 3.09 -9.30 16.13
N ALA A 47 3.17 -8.31 15.24
CA ALA A 47 4.39 -7.55 14.98
C ALA A 47 4.81 -6.67 16.17
N LEU A 48 3.87 -6.02 16.85
CA LEU A 48 4.13 -5.27 18.09
C LEU A 48 4.65 -6.19 19.21
N LEU A 49 4.03 -7.36 19.38
CA LEU A 49 4.46 -8.35 20.37
C LEU A 49 5.85 -8.91 20.02
N ALA A 50 6.09 -9.24 18.75
CA ALA A 50 7.39 -9.72 18.29
C ALA A 50 8.48 -8.66 18.50
N ALA A 51 8.17 -7.39 18.24
CA ALA A 51 9.08 -6.27 18.50
C ALA A 51 9.37 -6.14 20.01
N PHE A 52 8.34 -6.19 20.86
CA PHE A 52 8.51 -6.17 22.33
C PHE A 52 9.42 -7.29 22.83
N VAL A 53 9.10 -8.54 22.45
CA VAL A 53 9.84 -9.73 22.89
C VAL A 53 11.27 -9.71 22.36
N SER A 54 11.47 -9.34 21.10
CA SER A 54 12.81 -9.21 20.52
C SER A 54 13.62 -8.16 21.29
N TRP A 55 13.05 -6.99 21.54
CA TRP A 55 13.73 -5.93 22.26
C TRP A 55 14.12 -6.35 23.69
N GLY A 56 13.20 -6.98 24.41
CA GLY A 56 13.44 -7.51 25.75
C GLY A 56 14.55 -8.57 25.78
N LEU A 57 14.53 -9.52 24.84
CA LEU A 57 15.52 -10.61 24.76
C LEU A 57 16.92 -10.13 24.32
N PHE A 58 17.00 -9.18 23.39
CA PHE A 58 18.27 -8.80 22.75
C PHE A 58 18.88 -7.50 23.27
N LYS A 59 18.07 -6.58 23.78
CA LYS A 59 18.52 -5.32 24.38
C LYS A 59 18.37 -5.30 25.90
N GLY A 60 17.71 -6.30 26.49
CA GLY A 60 17.46 -6.35 27.94
C GLY A 60 16.42 -5.35 28.42
N ASP A 61 15.71 -4.69 27.50
CA ASP A 61 14.75 -3.64 27.80
C ASP A 61 13.30 -4.15 27.64
N TRP A 62 12.69 -4.49 28.78
CA TRP A 62 11.30 -4.90 28.90
C TRP A 62 10.36 -3.74 29.23
N ASN A 63 10.82 -2.49 29.14
CA ASN A 63 9.99 -1.34 29.47
C ASN A 63 8.88 -1.17 28.43
N LEU A 64 7.63 -1.22 28.91
CA LEU A 64 6.44 -0.88 28.15
C LEU A 64 6.26 0.63 28.20
N ASN A 65 6.52 1.32 27.09
CA ASN A 65 6.14 2.72 26.93
C ASN A 65 4.66 2.77 26.51
N PRO A 66 3.71 3.14 27.39
CA PRO A 66 2.29 3.06 27.08
C PRO A 66 1.89 4.07 26.00
N SER A 67 2.46 5.28 26.02
CA SER A 67 2.21 6.31 25.01
C SER A 67 2.59 5.82 23.62
N GLN A 68 3.77 5.21 23.49
CA GLN A 68 4.23 4.64 22.23
C GLN A 68 3.32 3.48 21.78
N LEU A 69 2.98 2.57 22.70
CA LEU A 69 2.10 1.44 22.39
C LEU A 69 0.71 1.91 21.93
N PHE A 70 0.09 2.84 22.66
CA PHE A 70 -1.23 3.38 22.29
C PHE A 70 -1.18 4.13 20.96
N GLY A 71 -0.19 4.99 20.74
CA GLY A 71 -0.03 5.66 19.44
C GLY A 71 0.13 4.69 18.29
N ASN A 72 0.89 3.61 18.49
CA ASN A 72 1.02 2.54 17.49
C ASN A 72 -0.30 1.79 17.28
N LEU A 73 -1.05 1.47 18.35
CA LEU A 73 -2.37 0.83 18.24
C LEU A 73 -3.37 1.71 17.47
N PHE A 74 -3.27 3.03 17.53
CA PHE A 74 -4.08 3.98 16.76
C PHE A 74 -3.50 4.35 15.39
N MET A 75 -2.43 3.68 14.94
CA MET A 75 -1.79 3.95 13.65
C MET A 75 -1.33 5.41 13.50
N LEU A 76 -0.81 5.99 14.59
CA LEU A 76 -0.27 7.35 14.67
C LEU A 76 1.27 7.37 14.60
N GLN A 77 1.88 6.22 14.40
CA GLN A 77 3.33 6.09 14.29
C GLN A 77 3.86 6.53 12.92
N ASP A 78 5.08 7.04 12.88
CA ASP A 78 5.89 7.20 11.67
C ASP A 78 7.38 7.10 12.06
N TYR A 79 8.27 7.12 11.06
CA TYR A 79 9.72 6.99 11.25
C TYR A 79 10.35 8.30 11.76
N TYR A 80 10.62 8.38 13.07
CA TYR A 80 11.00 9.62 13.77
C TYR A 80 12.23 10.32 13.16
N ASP A 81 13.28 9.58 12.83
CA ASP A 81 14.53 10.14 12.32
C ASP A 81 14.41 10.69 10.88
N GLY A 82 13.36 10.30 10.16
CA GLY A 82 13.20 10.65 8.75
C GLY A 82 12.44 11.94 8.51
N LYS A 83 11.54 12.37 9.42
CA LYS A 83 10.58 13.43 9.13
C LYS A 83 10.18 14.24 10.37
N PRO A 84 9.91 15.54 10.24
CA PRO A 84 9.38 16.34 11.34
C PRO A 84 7.87 16.07 11.59
N GLY A 85 7.38 16.47 12.76
CA GLY A 85 5.95 16.47 13.07
C GLY A 85 5.34 15.10 13.40
N ILE A 86 6.18 14.11 13.68
CA ILE A 86 5.78 12.75 14.04
C ILE A 86 5.25 12.75 15.47
N LEU A 87 4.07 12.15 15.67
CA LEU A 87 3.40 12.11 16.97
C LEU A 87 3.99 11.04 17.88
N VAL A 88 4.22 9.86 17.32
CA VAL A 88 4.74 8.69 18.03
C VAL A 88 5.71 7.96 17.10
N ASP A 89 6.83 7.49 17.64
CA ASP A 89 7.77 6.69 16.85
C ASP A 89 7.27 5.23 16.70
N THR A 90 7.76 4.54 15.68
CA THR A 90 7.48 3.11 15.48
C THR A 90 7.86 2.29 16.71
N TYR A 91 7.02 1.34 17.08
CA TYR A 91 7.20 0.60 18.33
C TYR A 91 8.48 -0.25 18.32
N LYS A 92 9.38 0.01 19.28
CA LYS A 92 10.68 -0.68 19.45
C LYS A 92 11.48 -0.77 18.13
N ASP A 93 11.60 0.36 17.43
CA ASP A 93 12.33 0.54 16.16
C ASP A 93 11.89 -0.40 15.02
N ASN A 94 10.66 -0.89 15.07
CA ASN A 94 10.08 -1.64 13.94
C ASN A 94 9.67 -0.67 12.83
N TYR A 95 10.65 -0.07 12.16
CA TYR A 95 10.42 0.97 11.16
C TYR A 95 9.40 0.61 10.07
N PRO A 96 9.32 -0.62 9.53
CA PRO A 96 8.29 -1.01 8.55
C PRO A 96 6.84 -0.66 8.94
N LEU A 97 6.55 -0.51 10.23
CA LEU A 97 5.23 -0.10 10.72
C LEU A 97 4.81 1.31 10.27
N TRP A 98 5.73 2.16 9.80
CA TRP A 98 5.39 3.50 9.30
C TRP A 98 4.43 3.41 8.12
N SER A 99 4.71 2.56 7.12
CA SER A 99 3.91 2.50 5.88
C SER A 99 2.50 1.96 6.13
N LEU A 100 2.36 1.13 7.17
CA LEU A 100 1.09 0.55 7.58
C LEU A 100 0.12 1.59 8.13
N ALA A 101 0.64 2.62 8.83
CA ALA A 101 -0.20 3.73 9.28
C ALA A 101 -0.87 4.43 8.08
N TYR A 102 -0.12 4.69 7.00
CA TYR A 102 -0.65 5.30 5.78
C TYR A 102 -1.69 4.42 5.11
N GLU A 103 -1.44 3.11 5.00
CA GLU A 103 -2.41 2.16 4.44
C GLU A 103 -3.70 2.10 5.26
N TRP A 104 -3.58 2.09 6.59
CA TRP A 104 -4.73 2.04 7.50
C TRP A 104 -5.60 3.29 7.37
N TRP A 105 -5.00 4.50 7.41
CA TRP A 105 -5.73 5.75 7.20
C TRP A 105 -6.34 5.84 5.80
N PHE A 106 -5.67 5.30 4.78
CA PHE A 106 -6.26 5.19 3.44
C PHE A 106 -7.54 4.36 3.47
N TYR A 107 -7.54 3.18 4.11
CA TYR A 107 -8.74 2.33 4.17
C TYR A 107 -9.86 2.94 5.01
N LEU A 108 -9.54 3.69 6.07
CA LEU A 108 -10.57 4.41 6.82
C LEU A 108 -11.28 5.47 5.98
N LEU A 109 -10.51 6.22 5.19
CA LEU A 109 -11.06 7.33 4.40
C LEU A 109 -11.66 6.87 3.07
N TYR A 110 -11.20 5.75 2.51
CA TYR A 110 -11.62 5.25 1.21
C TYR A 110 -13.15 5.16 1.02
N PRO A 111 -13.95 4.62 1.96
CA PRO A 111 -15.41 4.55 1.82
C PRO A 111 -16.08 5.91 1.59
N ALA A 112 -15.55 6.99 2.17
CA ALA A 112 -16.11 8.35 2.03
C ALA A 112 -15.96 8.91 0.60
N PHE A 113 -14.95 8.45 -0.14
CA PHE A 113 -14.63 8.93 -1.49
C PHE A 113 -15.02 7.94 -2.60
N ARG A 114 -15.16 6.63 -2.30
CA ARG A 114 -15.31 5.60 -3.34
C ARG A 114 -16.50 5.83 -4.28
N LEU A 115 -17.59 6.42 -3.81
CA LEU A 115 -18.79 6.65 -4.62
C LEU A 115 -18.84 8.03 -5.28
N ARG A 116 -17.88 8.92 -4.98
CA ARG A 116 -17.91 10.29 -5.49
C ARG A 116 -17.38 10.34 -6.93
N PRO A 117 -18.10 10.98 -7.87
CA PRO A 117 -17.68 11.05 -9.28
C PRO A 117 -16.40 11.86 -9.47
N ARG A 118 -16.14 12.82 -8.59
CA ARG A 118 -14.97 13.73 -8.63
C ARG A 118 -13.90 13.38 -7.61
N ALA A 119 -13.95 12.18 -7.02
CA ALA A 119 -13.04 11.75 -5.95
C ALA A 119 -11.55 11.98 -6.29
N GLY A 120 -11.12 11.72 -7.52
CA GLY A 120 -9.72 11.92 -7.92
C GLY A 120 -9.24 13.38 -7.82
N THR A 121 -10.10 14.33 -8.20
CA THR A 121 -9.81 15.77 -8.08
C THR A 121 -9.88 16.22 -6.63
N GLU A 122 -10.90 15.81 -5.88
CA GLU A 122 -11.05 16.12 -4.45
C GLU A 122 -9.83 15.64 -3.67
N ILE A 123 -9.36 14.42 -3.91
CA ILE A 123 -8.19 13.83 -3.27
C ILE A 123 -6.92 14.56 -3.67
N GLY A 124 -6.80 15.01 -4.92
CA GLY A 124 -5.69 15.86 -5.36
C GLY A 124 -5.62 17.16 -4.59
N VAL A 125 -6.75 17.84 -4.43
CA VAL A 125 -6.84 19.09 -3.66
C VAL A 125 -6.52 18.84 -2.18
N ILE A 126 -7.11 17.82 -1.57
CA ILE A 126 -6.84 17.44 -0.17
C ILE A 126 -5.35 17.15 0.01
N SER A 127 -4.75 16.38 -0.88
CA SER A 127 -3.33 16.02 -0.80
C SER A 127 -2.44 17.25 -0.92
N PHE A 128 -2.72 18.13 -1.88
CA PHE A 128 -1.97 19.37 -2.08
C PHE A 128 -2.05 20.30 -0.86
N VAL A 129 -3.26 20.58 -0.39
CA VAL A 129 -3.49 21.44 0.78
C VAL A 129 -2.84 20.84 2.02
N SER A 130 -2.96 19.52 2.23
CA SER A 130 -2.37 18.85 3.39
C SER A 130 -0.84 18.90 3.36
N ILE A 131 -0.20 18.74 2.19
CA ILE A 131 1.26 18.91 2.08
C ILE A 131 1.68 20.37 2.29
N ALA A 132 0.94 21.34 1.76
CA ALA A 132 1.22 22.75 2.02
C ALA A 132 1.13 23.08 3.53
N LEU A 133 0.10 22.55 4.20
CA LEU A 133 -0.06 22.68 5.65
C LEU A 133 1.05 21.96 6.42
N TYR A 134 1.45 20.75 6.00
CA TYR A 134 2.55 20.01 6.63
C TYR A 134 3.88 20.77 6.56
N LEU A 135 4.18 21.38 5.41
CA LEU A 135 5.39 22.18 5.23
C LEU A 135 5.39 23.46 6.08
N ALA A 136 4.21 24.03 6.36
CA ALA A 136 4.07 25.20 7.22
C ALA A 136 4.00 24.83 8.72
N PHE A 137 3.35 23.72 9.04
CA PHE A 137 3.10 23.21 10.39
C PHE A 137 3.29 21.68 10.38
N PRO A 138 4.49 21.20 10.73
CA PRO A 138 4.79 19.77 10.71
C PRO A 138 3.91 18.99 11.68
N PHE A 139 2.87 18.34 11.14
CA PHE A 139 1.91 17.53 11.88
C PHE A 139 1.60 16.25 11.08
N GLY A 140 1.92 15.09 11.65
CA GLY A 140 1.87 13.78 10.98
C GLY A 140 0.57 13.48 10.22
N PRO A 141 -0.63 13.76 10.78
CA PRO A 141 -1.89 13.55 10.05
C PRO A 141 -2.01 14.30 8.72
N PHE A 142 -1.39 15.48 8.58
CA PHE A 142 -1.34 16.16 7.28
C PHE A 142 -0.52 15.38 6.25
N LEU A 143 0.53 14.68 6.69
CA LEU A 143 1.32 13.84 5.82
C LEU A 143 0.52 12.60 5.36
N TYR A 144 -0.26 11.97 6.24
CA TYR A 144 -1.14 10.86 5.87
C TYR A 144 -2.13 11.27 4.78
N LEU A 145 -2.78 12.43 4.94
CA LEU A 145 -3.70 13.00 3.95
C LEU A 145 -2.97 13.43 2.66
N GLY A 146 -1.76 13.94 2.78
CA GLY A 146 -0.89 14.30 1.65
C GLY A 146 -0.54 13.12 0.74
N TYR A 147 -0.33 11.94 1.32
CA TYR A 147 -0.03 10.72 0.59
C TYR A 147 -1.27 10.04 -0.02
N PHE A 148 -2.46 10.51 0.31
CA PHE A 148 -3.72 9.90 -0.12
C PHE A 148 -3.84 9.83 -1.65
N ALA A 149 -3.30 10.82 -2.38
CA ALA A 149 -3.25 10.81 -3.84
C ALA A 149 -2.42 9.65 -4.44
N VAL A 150 -1.32 9.25 -3.79
CA VAL A 150 -0.47 8.14 -4.26
C VAL A 150 -1.25 6.83 -4.20
N TRP A 151 -1.89 6.56 -3.07
CA TRP A 151 -2.73 5.38 -2.89
C TRP A 151 -3.96 5.40 -3.80
N TRP A 152 -4.60 6.56 -3.95
CA TRP A 152 -5.76 6.71 -4.82
C TRP A 152 -5.44 6.47 -6.30
N ALA A 153 -4.21 6.71 -6.75
CA ALA A 153 -3.84 6.39 -8.13
C ALA A 153 -3.95 4.89 -8.45
N GLY A 154 -3.70 4.00 -7.49
CA GLY A 154 -3.98 2.57 -7.65
C GLY A 154 -5.47 2.29 -7.89
N VAL A 155 -6.35 2.99 -7.17
CA VAL A 155 -7.81 2.94 -7.37
C VAL A 155 -8.19 3.44 -8.76
N SER A 156 -7.60 4.57 -9.20
CA SER A 156 -7.86 5.13 -10.54
C SER A 156 -7.43 4.18 -11.66
N LEU A 157 -6.28 3.51 -11.54
CA LEU A 157 -5.82 2.51 -12.50
C LEU A 157 -6.77 1.32 -12.54
N ALA A 158 -7.15 0.78 -11.38
CA ALA A 158 -8.07 -0.36 -11.30
C ALA A 158 -9.45 -0.04 -11.92
N ARG A 159 -9.96 1.18 -11.69
CA ARG A 159 -11.22 1.66 -12.29
C ARG A 159 -11.13 1.79 -13.80
N GLU A 160 -10.10 2.47 -14.32
CA GLU A 160 -9.93 2.63 -15.77
C GLU A 160 -9.85 1.26 -16.47
N TRP A 161 -9.09 0.33 -15.89
CA TRP A 161 -8.97 -1.03 -16.43
C TRP A 161 -10.31 -1.78 -16.39
N ARG A 162 -11.02 -1.75 -15.26
CA ARG A 162 -12.33 -2.40 -15.14
C ARG A 162 -13.36 -1.83 -16.10
N ASP A 163 -13.41 -0.51 -16.24
CA ASP A 163 -14.46 0.20 -16.98
C ASP A 163 -14.20 0.20 -18.49
N THR A 164 -12.92 0.23 -18.92
CA THR A 164 -12.55 0.35 -20.35
C THR A 164 -11.82 -0.85 -20.91
N GLY A 165 -11.31 -1.75 -20.06
CA GLY A 165 -10.40 -2.83 -20.46
C GLY A 165 -9.01 -2.34 -20.89
N SER A 166 -8.70 -1.05 -20.71
CA SER A 166 -7.47 -0.42 -21.17
C SER A 166 -6.89 0.53 -20.13
N LEU A 167 -5.60 0.87 -20.27
CA LEU A 167 -4.91 1.86 -19.43
C LEU A 167 -4.26 2.91 -20.32
N SER A 168 -4.40 4.18 -19.97
CA SER A 168 -3.85 5.29 -20.73
C SER A 168 -3.36 6.44 -19.84
N LEU A 169 -2.28 7.12 -20.26
CA LEU A 169 -1.81 8.31 -19.55
C LEU A 169 -2.86 9.43 -19.54
N ARG A 170 -3.71 9.47 -20.58
CA ARG A 170 -4.82 10.42 -20.65
C ARG A 170 -5.88 10.12 -19.58
N GLY A 171 -6.23 8.86 -19.38
CA GLY A 171 -7.13 8.42 -18.32
C GLY A 171 -6.55 8.68 -16.93
N GLN A 172 -5.24 8.58 -16.78
CA GLN A 172 -4.53 8.83 -15.53
C GLN A 172 -4.09 10.29 -15.31
N LYS A 173 -4.52 11.24 -16.17
CA LYS A 173 -4.10 12.65 -16.08
C LYS A 173 -4.35 13.24 -14.68
N ILE A 174 -5.53 12.98 -14.09
CA ILE A 174 -5.87 13.51 -12.76
C ILE A 174 -4.97 12.91 -11.69
N SER A 175 -4.76 11.58 -11.69
CA SER A 175 -3.85 10.94 -10.73
C SER A 175 -2.41 11.43 -10.86
N LEU A 176 -1.91 11.64 -12.08
CA LEU A 176 -0.58 12.19 -12.31
C LEU A 176 -0.45 13.61 -11.74
N ILE A 177 -1.44 14.48 -11.96
CA ILE A 177 -1.45 15.85 -11.40
C ILE A 177 -1.56 15.81 -9.88
N SER A 178 -2.47 14.98 -9.33
CA SER A 178 -2.69 14.84 -7.89
C SER A 178 -1.46 14.36 -7.13
N ILE A 179 -0.56 13.61 -7.78
CA ILE A 179 0.72 13.19 -7.19
C ILE A 179 1.82 14.23 -7.47
N ALA A 180 1.92 14.73 -8.70
CA ALA A 180 2.99 15.65 -9.08
C ALA A 180 2.90 16.99 -8.34
N ALA A 181 1.69 17.55 -8.15
CA ALA A 181 1.54 18.86 -7.54
C ALA A 181 2.04 18.93 -6.08
N PRO A 182 1.67 18.00 -5.17
CA PRO A 182 2.30 17.94 -3.85
C PRO A 182 3.80 17.63 -3.91
N GLY A 183 4.24 16.77 -4.83
CA GLY A 183 5.67 16.48 -5.03
C GLY A 183 6.49 17.73 -5.38
N ILE A 184 5.95 18.64 -6.20
CA ILE A 184 6.58 19.92 -6.53
C ILE A 184 6.77 20.80 -5.29
N LEU A 185 5.84 20.76 -4.32
CA LEU A 185 6.01 21.49 -3.06
C LEU A 185 7.22 20.98 -2.28
N PHE A 186 7.43 19.67 -2.19
CA PHE A 186 8.61 19.10 -1.55
C PHE A 186 9.91 19.43 -2.31
N ILE A 187 9.89 19.44 -3.65
CA ILE A 187 11.02 19.93 -4.45
C ILE A 187 11.34 21.38 -4.09
N GLY A 188 10.32 22.24 -4.05
CA GLY A 188 10.48 23.64 -3.64
C GLY A 188 10.99 23.81 -2.20
N ALA A 189 10.61 22.93 -1.28
CA ALA A 189 11.13 22.91 0.09
C ALA A 189 12.61 22.47 0.12
N THR A 190 12.96 21.45 -0.68
CA THR A 190 14.33 20.93 -0.80
C THR A 190 15.29 21.99 -1.33
N LEU A 191 14.89 22.72 -2.38
CA LEU A 191 15.71 23.79 -2.97
C LEU A 191 15.95 24.97 -2.02
N ARG A 192 15.13 25.12 -0.96
CA ARG A 192 15.27 26.15 0.07
C ARG A 192 15.90 25.63 1.36
N ALA A 193 16.21 24.34 1.43
CA ALA A 193 16.74 23.74 2.64
C ALA A 193 18.16 24.28 2.92
N PRO A 194 18.44 24.78 4.14
CA PRO A 194 19.77 25.32 4.48
C PRO A 194 20.82 24.24 4.73
N ARG A 195 20.43 22.95 4.71
CA ARG A 195 21.28 21.81 5.05
C ARG A 195 21.53 20.92 3.83
N PRO A 196 22.62 20.15 3.80
CA PRO A 196 22.84 19.13 2.78
C PRO A 196 21.65 18.18 2.66
N ILE A 197 21.30 17.86 1.41
CA ILE A 197 20.18 16.98 1.11
C ILE A 197 20.59 15.53 1.42
N VAL A 198 19.88 14.89 2.35
CA VAL A 198 20.06 13.47 2.67
C VAL A 198 18.88 12.69 2.09
N ILE A 199 19.18 11.70 1.24
CA ILE A 199 18.17 11.00 0.41
C ILE A 199 17.06 10.27 1.20
N ASN A 200 17.32 9.93 2.46
CA ASN A 200 16.40 9.20 3.35
C ASN A 200 15.76 10.10 4.43
N VAL A 201 15.93 11.42 4.33
CA VAL A 201 15.42 12.39 5.30
C VAL A 201 14.56 13.41 4.57
N HIS A 202 13.58 13.96 5.28
CA HIS A 202 12.76 15.06 4.83
C HIS A 202 13.61 16.24 4.35
N PRO A 203 13.25 16.90 3.24
CA PRO A 203 12.13 16.63 2.32
C PRO A 203 12.42 15.63 1.17
N ALA A 204 13.66 15.13 1.05
CA ALA A 204 14.06 14.29 -0.08
C ALA A 204 13.41 12.89 -0.07
N LEU A 205 13.13 12.37 1.12
CA LEU A 205 12.42 11.11 1.31
C LEU A 205 11.05 11.15 0.61
N GLU A 206 10.28 12.23 0.82
CA GLU A 206 8.95 12.39 0.25
C GLU A 206 9.02 12.58 -1.27
N ILE A 207 9.97 13.35 -1.80
CA ILE A 207 10.17 13.48 -3.25
C ILE A 207 10.30 12.10 -3.89
N ARG A 208 11.09 11.20 -3.30
CA ARG A 208 11.26 9.85 -3.84
C ARG A 208 9.95 9.08 -3.89
N HIS A 209 9.11 9.20 -2.86
CA HIS A 209 7.81 8.54 -2.84
C HIS A 209 6.87 9.08 -3.91
N PHE A 210 6.77 10.40 -4.07
CA PHE A 210 5.92 11.02 -5.10
C PHE A 210 6.43 10.75 -6.51
N VAL A 211 7.76 10.81 -6.74
CA VAL A 211 8.39 10.42 -8.00
C VAL A 211 8.15 8.94 -8.29
N ALA A 212 8.33 8.06 -7.31
CA ALA A 212 8.03 6.64 -7.47
C ALA A 212 6.56 6.41 -7.85
N GLY A 213 5.61 7.12 -7.22
CA GLY A 213 4.19 7.06 -7.59
C GLY A 213 3.93 7.42 -9.05
N VAL A 214 4.51 8.53 -9.53
CA VAL A 214 4.42 8.94 -10.96
C VAL A 214 5.03 7.87 -11.88
N LEU A 215 6.25 7.41 -11.56
CA LEU A 215 6.96 6.41 -12.35
C LEU A 215 6.18 5.09 -12.42
N LEU A 216 5.61 4.64 -11.30
CA LEU A 216 4.81 3.41 -11.25
C LEU A 216 3.56 3.51 -12.14
N ILE A 217 2.88 4.65 -12.19
CA ILE A 217 1.75 4.85 -13.13
C ILE A 217 2.24 4.78 -14.58
N VAL A 218 3.33 5.49 -14.91
CA VAL A 218 3.87 5.52 -16.27
C VAL A 218 4.31 4.12 -16.71
N LEU A 219 5.03 3.41 -15.85
CA LEU A 219 5.48 2.04 -16.10
C LEU A 219 4.31 1.07 -16.20
N ALA A 220 3.28 1.19 -15.36
CA ALA A 220 2.08 0.36 -15.44
C ALA A 220 1.35 0.55 -16.77
N VAL A 221 1.14 1.80 -17.20
CA VAL A 221 0.51 2.11 -18.49
C VAL A 221 1.38 1.61 -19.65
N ALA A 222 2.70 1.83 -19.61
CA ALA A 222 3.63 1.38 -20.65
C ALA A 222 3.66 -0.15 -20.76
N ALA A 223 3.76 -0.85 -19.62
CA ALA A 223 3.75 -2.31 -19.56
C ALA A 223 2.42 -2.88 -20.07
N PHE A 224 1.29 -2.26 -19.71
CA PHE A 224 -0.02 -2.68 -20.19
C PHE A 224 -0.12 -2.54 -21.71
N ARG A 225 0.23 -1.36 -22.25
CA ARG A 225 0.17 -1.07 -23.70
C ARG A 225 1.16 -1.89 -24.53
N GLY A 226 2.33 -2.21 -23.97
CA GLY A 226 3.31 -3.08 -24.60
C GLY A 226 2.95 -4.58 -24.58
N GLY A 227 1.82 -4.96 -23.97
CA GLY A 227 1.45 -6.36 -23.80
C GLY A 227 2.28 -7.11 -22.76
N TRP A 228 3.11 -6.40 -21.98
CA TRP A 228 3.97 -6.99 -20.95
C TRP A 228 3.18 -7.56 -19.77
N HIS A 229 1.92 -7.16 -19.57
CA HIS A 229 1.06 -7.72 -18.53
C HIS A 229 0.97 -9.26 -18.58
N ARG A 230 1.04 -9.87 -19.78
CA ARG A 230 1.06 -11.34 -19.92
C ARG A 230 2.36 -11.96 -19.43
N LYS A 231 3.49 -11.34 -19.78
CA LYS A 231 4.81 -11.76 -19.30
C LYS A 231 4.94 -11.55 -17.81
N PHE A 232 4.41 -10.43 -17.31
CA PHE A 232 4.39 -10.11 -15.90
C PHE A 232 3.61 -11.17 -15.12
N LYS A 233 2.43 -11.59 -15.60
CA LYS A 233 1.67 -12.70 -15.02
C LYS A 233 2.52 -13.98 -14.88
N ALA A 234 3.26 -14.38 -15.93
CA ALA A 234 4.12 -15.56 -15.87
C ALA A 234 5.24 -15.46 -14.81
N ILE A 235 5.72 -14.24 -14.52
CA ILE A 235 6.72 -13.98 -13.48
C ILE A 235 6.08 -13.90 -12.09
N THR A 236 4.91 -13.27 -11.99
CA THR A 236 4.25 -13.02 -10.70
C THR A 236 3.46 -14.20 -10.19
N ASP A 237 2.95 -15.08 -11.04
CA ASP A 237 2.15 -16.23 -10.63
C ASP A 237 2.94 -17.18 -9.70
N PRO A 238 4.20 -17.57 -10.00
CA PRO A 238 5.01 -18.35 -9.05
C PRO A 238 5.26 -17.60 -7.73
N LEU A 239 5.42 -16.28 -7.81
CA LEU A 239 5.64 -15.42 -6.65
C LEU A 239 4.36 -15.18 -5.84
N ALA A 240 3.17 -15.51 -6.36
CA ALA A 240 1.90 -15.32 -5.66
C ALA A 240 1.84 -16.13 -4.35
N ALA A 241 2.49 -17.31 -4.32
CA ALA A 241 2.61 -18.10 -3.10
C ALA A 241 3.40 -17.34 -2.01
N ILE A 242 4.46 -16.62 -2.38
CA ILE A 242 5.22 -15.74 -1.47
C ILE A 242 4.42 -14.48 -1.16
N GLY A 243 3.71 -13.93 -2.15
CA GLY A 243 2.80 -12.81 -2.00
C GLY A 243 1.71 -13.05 -0.95
N SER A 244 1.28 -14.29 -0.75
CA SER A 244 0.32 -14.64 0.30
C SER A 244 0.83 -14.48 1.73
N VAL A 245 2.15 -14.38 1.93
CA VAL A 245 2.78 -14.21 3.25
C VAL A 245 3.63 -12.93 3.36
N SER A 246 3.64 -12.12 2.29
CA SER A 246 4.56 -10.98 2.17
C SER A 246 4.26 -9.88 3.17
N TYR A 247 3.00 -9.72 3.59
CA TYR A 247 2.60 -8.69 4.53
C TYR A 247 3.10 -9.02 5.94
N ALA A 248 2.85 -10.22 6.47
CA ALA A 248 3.47 -10.68 7.72
C ALA A 248 5.00 -10.62 7.66
N LEU A 249 5.62 -11.03 6.56
CA LEU A 249 7.07 -10.94 6.38
C LEU A 249 7.56 -9.49 6.48
N TYR A 250 6.85 -8.57 5.83
CA TYR A 250 7.17 -7.15 5.84
C TYR A 250 7.14 -6.53 7.24
N VAL A 251 6.15 -6.85 8.08
CA VAL A 251 6.06 -6.25 9.42
C VAL A 251 6.89 -6.98 10.50
N LEU A 252 7.27 -8.24 10.25
CA LEU A 252 8.01 -9.06 11.22
C LEU A 252 9.52 -9.16 10.93
N HIS A 253 10.00 -8.85 9.73
CA HIS A 253 11.41 -9.06 9.42
C HIS A 253 12.36 -8.25 10.32
N VAL A 254 12.02 -7.02 10.69
CA VAL A 254 12.91 -6.18 11.54
C VAL A 254 13.11 -6.78 12.93
N PRO A 255 12.06 -7.09 13.71
CA PRO A 255 12.22 -7.76 15.01
C PRO A 255 13.06 -9.05 14.94
N PHE A 256 12.98 -9.81 13.85
CA PHE A 256 13.74 -11.05 13.68
C PHE A 256 15.17 -10.82 13.15
N VAL A 257 15.42 -9.80 12.33
CA VAL A 257 16.73 -9.53 11.70
C VAL A 257 17.62 -8.67 12.58
N VAL A 258 17.09 -7.63 13.24
CA VAL A 258 17.90 -6.72 14.09
C VAL A 258 18.52 -7.46 15.27
N SER A 259 17.88 -8.53 15.74
CA SER A 259 18.45 -9.43 16.74
C SER A 259 19.67 -10.25 16.27
N SER A 260 19.97 -10.25 14.97
CA SER A 260 20.90 -11.19 14.30
C SER A 260 22.25 -10.58 13.89
N PHE A 261 22.45 -9.27 14.04
CA PHE A 261 23.77 -8.68 13.86
C PHE A 261 24.73 -9.31 14.89
N ASN A 262 25.81 -9.95 14.42
CA ASN A 262 26.80 -10.76 15.18
C ASN A 262 26.48 -12.25 15.39
N ARG A 263 25.57 -12.85 14.62
CA ARG A 263 25.27 -14.29 14.70
C ARG A 263 25.89 -15.07 13.54
N SER A 264 26.13 -16.36 13.77
CA SER A 264 26.68 -17.26 12.74
C SER A 264 25.64 -17.51 11.62
N ILE A 265 26.11 -17.84 10.42
CA ILE A 265 25.23 -18.16 9.27
C ILE A 265 24.17 -19.21 9.63
N PRO A 266 24.48 -20.33 10.33
CA PRO A 266 23.46 -21.29 10.74
C PRO A 266 22.37 -20.69 11.61
N GLN A 267 22.71 -19.80 12.56
CA GLN A 267 21.73 -19.13 13.42
C GLN A 267 20.83 -18.19 12.61
N LEU A 268 21.39 -17.48 11.62
CA LEU A 268 20.62 -16.64 10.72
C LEU A 268 19.63 -17.48 9.90
N LEU A 269 20.07 -18.61 9.33
CA LEU A 269 19.20 -19.52 8.57
C LEU A 269 18.05 -20.06 9.42
N VAL A 270 18.32 -20.48 10.65
CA VAL A 270 17.27 -20.94 11.58
C VAL A 270 16.26 -19.81 11.86
N ARG A 271 16.71 -18.57 12.08
CA ARG A 271 15.81 -17.44 12.34
C ARG A 271 14.97 -17.06 11.12
N VAL A 272 15.56 -17.07 9.93
CA VAL A 272 14.81 -16.86 8.68
C VAL A 272 13.77 -17.96 8.50
N ALA A 273 14.12 -19.22 8.75
CA ALA A 273 13.17 -20.33 8.69
C ALA A 273 12.02 -20.15 9.70
N LEU A 274 12.34 -19.79 10.95
CA LEU A 274 11.33 -19.49 11.99
C LEU A 274 10.43 -18.31 11.58
N LEU A 275 11.01 -17.23 11.06
CA LEU A 275 10.25 -16.08 10.55
C LEU A 275 9.27 -16.52 9.46
N VAL A 276 9.71 -17.30 8.48
CA VAL A 276 8.84 -17.83 7.42
C VAL A 276 7.71 -18.69 7.98
N VAL A 277 8.00 -19.57 8.94
CA VAL A 277 6.98 -20.40 9.61
C VAL A 277 5.95 -19.50 10.32
N VAL A 278 6.39 -18.50 11.09
CA VAL A 278 5.49 -17.57 11.77
C VAL A 278 4.64 -16.79 10.77
N CYS A 279 5.22 -16.32 9.66
CA CYS A 279 4.47 -15.62 8.61
C CYS A 279 3.38 -16.51 8.00
N ILE A 280 3.69 -17.79 7.72
CA ILE A 280 2.70 -18.77 7.22
C ILE A 280 1.59 -18.99 8.25
N LEU A 281 1.92 -19.15 9.53
CA LEU A 281 0.92 -19.35 10.58
C LEU A 281 -0.01 -18.14 10.72
N LEU A 282 0.54 -16.93 10.69
CA LEU A 282 -0.27 -15.72 10.80
C LEU A 282 -1.20 -15.53 9.60
N GLU A 283 -0.69 -15.69 8.38
CA GLU A 283 -1.43 -15.36 7.15
C GLU A 283 -2.36 -16.48 6.68
N ARG A 284 -1.97 -17.75 6.87
CA ARG A 284 -2.76 -18.90 6.38
C ARG A 284 -3.58 -19.58 7.44
N VAL A 285 -3.29 -19.37 8.73
CA VAL A 285 -4.03 -20.01 9.83
C VAL A 285 -4.79 -18.98 10.65
N LEU A 286 -4.09 -18.03 11.26
CA LEU A 286 -4.72 -17.05 12.17
C LEU A 286 -5.67 -16.11 11.41
N GLN A 287 -5.21 -15.52 10.32
CA GLN A 287 -5.97 -14.53 9.56
C GLN A 287 -7.30 -15.11 9.00
N PRO A 288 -7.33 -16.27 8.31
CA PRO A 288 -8.59 -16.85 7.84
C PRO A 288 -9.51 -17.28 8.99
N TRP A 289 -8.95 -17.80 10.09
CA TRP A 289 -9.72 -18.18 11.27
C TRP A 289 -10.43 -16.96 11.90
N LEU A 290 -9.72 -15.85 12.08
CA LEU A 290 -10.28 -14.59 12.60
C LEU A 290 -11.33 -14.02 11.64
N SER A 291 -11.04 -13.99 10.34
CA SER A 291 -12.00 -13.51 9.34
C SER A 291 -13.30 -14.32 9.34
N LYS A 292 -13.23 -15.65 9.48
CA LYS A 292 -14.41 -16.52 9.58
C LYS A 292 -15.22 -16.26 10.86
N ARG A 293 -14.55 -16.01 11.99
CA ARG A 293 -15.19 -15.75 13.28
C ARG A 293 -15.85 -14.37 13.35
N LEU A 294 -15.19 -13.34 12.84
CA LEU A 294 -15.65 -11.96 12.92
C LEU A 294 -16.63 -11.59 11.80
N ASN A 295 -16.61 -12.34 10.68
CA ASN A 295 -17.58 -12.17 9.62
C ASN A 295 -18.08 -13.52 9.05
N PRO A 296 -18.96 -14.23 9.77
CA PRO A 296 -19.49 -15.52 9.33
C PRO A 296 -20.31 -15.44 8.03
N ARG A 297 -20.78 -14.24 7.66
CA ARG A 297 -21.57 -14.01 6.44
C ARG A 297 -20.72 -13.90 5.16
N SER A 298 -19.40 -13.74 5.25
CA SER A 298 -18.53 -13.62 4.06
C SER A 298 -17.94 -14.93 3.55
N THR A 299 -18.18 -16.07 4.21
CA THR A 299 -17.78 -17.36 3.63
C THR A 299 -18.66 -17.63 2.41
N PRO A 300 -18.12 -17.61 1.18
CA PRO A 300 -18.88 -18.02 0.01
C PRO A 300 -19.33 -19.46 0.26
N LYS A 301 -20.60 -19.78 0.00
CA LYS A 301 -21.02 -21.18 -0.09
C LYS A 301 -20.23 -21.80 -1.24
N ILE A 302 -19.24 -22.62 -0.90
CA ILE A 302 -18.39 -23.32 -1.86
C ILE A 302 -19.26 -24.20 -2.79
N ASP A 303 -20.48 -24.54 -2.36
CA ASP A 303 -21.43 -25.36 -3.10
C ASP A 303 -22.01 -24.71 -4.38
N GLU A 304 -21.86 -23.39 -4.60
CA GLU A 304 -22.32 -22.70 -5.83
C GLU A 304 -21.23 -22.53 -6.90
N LEU A 305 -19.98 -22.98 -6.64
CA LEU A 305 -18.86 -22.90 -7.59
C LEU A 305 -18.54 -24.23 -8.28
N SER A 306 -19.37 -25.25 -8.09
CA SER A 306 -19.32 -26.45 -8.93
C SER A 306 -19.82 -26.07 -10.33
N PRO A 307 -19.01 -26.17 -11.39
CA PRO A 307 -19.55 -26.02 -12.74
C PRO A 307 -20.58 -27.13 -13.00
N PRO A 308 -21.66 -26.86 -13.76
CA PRO A 308 -22.42 -27.93 -14.39
C PRO A 308 -21.54 -28.76 -15.34
#